data_AF-A0AAW0YUK3-F1
#
_entry.id   AF-A0AAW0YUK3-F1
#
_cell.length_a   1.000
_cell.length_b   1.000
_cell.length_c   1.000
_cell.angle_alpha   90.00
_cell.angle_beta   90.00
_cell.angle_gamma   90.00
#
_symmetry.space_group_name_H-M   'P 1'
#
loop_
_entity.id
_entity.type
_entity.pdbx_description
1 polymer ?
#
loop_
_entity_poly.entity_id
_entity_poly.type
_entity_poly.pdbx_seq_one_letter_code
_entity_poly.pdbx_strand_id
1 'polypeptide(L)'
;MWSRRRFMAAVCVALVCLIAYFQRVPYTAEQQVDNDARWRLATARRVSELRRKLKDYYPPGWNHDGPRMNYMALDRLAACLEQGNCPPGSDTVILLVSHHFAQARDGWAAGEEVWAHSVHMAFDSLNYTLLYAVDDSEMLFIYRSIPDLIPILLLQPSNVEKCVARNNSYYLDQNLASGFPIDWETPGRHGCVKRVGYEEGIPLWKMFSWAWWEAPLHPMGRIWTLGPEDWGYFKHNLGNTYLGYSVQDRCERIPFYEQREHRGLVLAKRADYMTGNNMAWPDILPDIISSVPQDENGRAFELLATASGSLGDKFKGVRNVGPMDRNSWLNEVAKSKFMLAVGRPYLSPSPYDALCFGVPFINVIYSRNKNDPEDRKQWRTQHDALKFFDPPYVYHVLEKSAEELSAAILGAINNPIGRWIPPAMTLDATRERHLELATHDWRSRASTEFPELYEPSVSLTIRFSLSLTYTRT
;
A
#
# COMPACT_ATOMS: atom_id res chain seq x y z
N MET A 1 -48.17 50.86 -2.37
CA MET A 1 -47.07 49.94 -2.77
C MET A 1 -46.24 49.38 -1.59
N TRP A 2 -46.14 50.07 -0.45
CA TRP A 2 -45.36 49.63 0.71
C TRP A 2 -45.92 48.41 1.48
N SER A 3 -47.24 48.12 1.40
CA SER A 3 -47.86 47.01 2.15
C SER A 3 -47.59 45.61 1.55
N ARG A 4 -47.39 45.49 0.23
CA ARG A 4 -47.13 44.20 -0.43
C ARG A 4 -45.77 43.60 -0.08
N ARG A 5 -44.73 44.43 0.08
CA ARG A 5 -43.37 43.94 0.44
C ARG A 5 -43.31 43.39 1.87
N ARG A 6 -44.01 44.02 2.83
CA ARG A 6 -44.08 43.53 4.22
C ARG A 6 -44.89 42.24 4.33
N PHE A 7 -45.96 42.10 3.55
CA PHE A 7 -46.74 40.87 3.49
C PHE A 7 -45.93 39.70 2.90
N MET A 8 -45.24 39.92 1.78
CA MET A 8 -44.34 38.90 1.20
C MET A 8 -43.21 38.49 2.15
N ALA A 9 -42.58 39.46 2.84
CA ALA A 9 -41.54 39.15 3.82
C ALA A 9 -42.08 38.33 5.00
N ALA A 10 -43.27 38.66 5.52
CA ALA A 10 -43.91 37.89 6.59
C ALA A 10 -44.28 36.46 6.14
N VAL A 11 -44.76 36.30 4.90
CA VAL A 11 -45.04 34.98 4.32
C VAL A 11 -43.75 34.17 4.15
N CYS A 12 -42.66 34.78 3.65
CA CYS A 12 -41.36 34.09 3.54
C CYS A 12 -40.81 33.67 4.91
N VAL A 13 -40.87 34.54 5.91
CA VAL A 13 -40.42 34.18 7.27
C VAL A 13 -41.29 33.07 7.86
N ALA A 14 -42.61 33.15 7.71
CA ALA A 14 -43.52 32.10 8.17
C ALA A 14 -43.25 30.76 7.46
N LEU A 15 -42.99 30.77 6.14
CA LEU A 15 -42.65 29.57 5.38
C LEU A 15 -41.31 28.97 5.84
N VAL A 16 -40.29 29.80 6.06
CA VAL A 16 -38.98 29.36 6.55
C VAL A 16 -39.11 28.78 7.97
N CYS A 17 -39.89 29.41 8.84
CA CYS A 17 -40.16 28.87 10.18
C CYS A 17 -40.96 27.56 10.12
N LEU A 18 -41.93 27.43 9.20
CA LEU A 18 -42.70 26.18 9.03
C LEU A 18 -41.80 25.06 8.50
N ILE A 19 -40.95 25.34 7.51
CA ILE A 19 -39.98 24.39 6.95
C ILE A 19 -38.97 23.97 8.03
N ALA A 20 -38.45 24.92 8.81
CA ALA A 20 -37.54 24.63 9.92
C ALA A 20 -38.22 23.83 11.05
N TYR A 21 -39.53 24.04 11.28
CA TYR A 21 -40.31 23.28 12.25
C TYR A 21 -40.55 21.84 11.79
N PHE A 22 -40.91 21.62 10.52
CA PHE A 22 -41.08 20.27 9.96
C PHE A 22 -39.75 19.52 9.80
N GLN A 23 -38.63 20.23 9.58
CA GLN A 23 -37.29 19.63 9.61
C GLN A 23 -36.80 19.29 11.03
N ARG A 24 -37.49 19.78 12.07
CA ARG A 24 -37.15 19.52 13.48
C ARG A 24 -38.07 18.52 14.16
N VAL A 25 -39.03 17.89 13.47
CA VAL A 25 -39.71 16.74 14.05
C VAL A 25 -38.68 15.61 14.05
N PRO A 26 -38.07 15.26 15.20
CA PRO A 26 -37.12 14.16 15.22
C PRO A 26 -37.91 12.91 14.83
N TYR A 27 -37.36 12.13 13.90
CA TYR A 27 -37.89 10.78 13.69
C TYR A 27 -37.97 10.09 15.05
N THR A 28 -39.10 9.46 15.32
CA THR A 28 -39.20 8.62 16.51
C THR A 28 -38.15 7.51 16.40
N ALA A 29 -37.58 7.07 17.53
CA ALA A 29 -36.58 5.99 17.52
C ALA A 29 -37.08 4.75 16.77
N GLU A 30 -38.40 4.48 16.84
CA GLU A 30 -39.07 3.40 16.10
C GLU A 30 -39.03 3.60 14.58
N GLN A 31 -39.33 4.80 14.07
CA GLN A 31 -39.23 5.09 12.64
C GLN A 31 -37.78 5.02 12.14
N GLN A 32 -36.81 5.39 12.97
CA GLN A 32 -35.40 5.27 12.62
C GLN A 32 -34.98 3.80 12.52
N VAL A 33 -35.41 2.95 13.45
CA VAL A 33 -35.16 1.49 13.42
C VAL A 33 -35.80 0.83 12.19
N ASP A 34 -37.06 1.18 11.86
CA ASP A 34 -37.74 0.63 10.67
C ASP A 34 -37.08 1.09 9.36
N ASN A 35 -36.67 2.36 9.29
CA ASN A 35 -35.93 2.86 8.13
C ASN A 35 -34.58 2.16 7.96
N ASP A 36 -33.87 1.92 9.06
CA ASP A 36 -32.59 1.22 9.06
C ASP A 36 -32.74 -0.26 8.66
N ALA A 37 -33.74 -0.97 9.18
CA ALA A 37 -34.03 -2.35 8.79
C ALA A 37 -34.38 -2.47 7.30
N ARG A 38 -35.21 -1.55 6.78
CA ARG A 38 -35.54 -1.51 5.35
C ARG A 38 -34.34 -1.20 4.47
N TRP A 39 -33.49 -0.25 4.88
CA TRP A 39 -32.25 0.06 4.17
C TRP A 39 -31.32 -1.16 4.14
N ARG A 40 -31.09 -1.81 5.29
CA ARG A 40 -30.24 -3.02 5.38
C ARG A 40 -30.71 -4.13 4.46
N LEU A 41 -32.01 -4.43 4.44
CA LEU A 41 -32.57 -5.46 3.56
C LEU A 41 -32.43 -5.10 2.07
N ALA A 42 -32.67 -3.84 1.70
CA ALA A 42 -32.48 -3.38 0.33
C ALA A 42 -31.02 -3.44 -0.10
N THR A 43 -30.10 -3.06 0.78
CA THR A 43 -28.66 -3.12 0.56
C THR A 43 -28.18 -4.57 0.45
N ALA A 44 -28.64 -5.48 1.30
CA ALA A 44 -28.30 -6.89 1.21
C ALA A 44 -28.73 -7.51 -0.13
N ARG A 45 -29.91 -7.15 -0.65
CA ARG A 45 -30.35 -7.57 -2.00
C ARG A 45 -29.40 -7.08 -3.09
N ARG A 46 -28.92 -5.82 -3.01
CA ARG A 46 -27.92 -5.30 -3.95
C ARG A 46 -26.59 -6.05 -3.86
N VAL A 47 -26.12 -6.36 -2.65
CA VAL A 47 -24.91 -7.16 -2.40
C VAL A 47 -25.06 -8.57 -3.01
N SER A 48 -26.18 -9.25 -2.76
CA SER A 48 -26.48 -10.57 -3.32
C SER A 48 -26.55 -10.57 -4.85
N GLU A 49 -27.14 -9.53 -5.44
CA GLU A 49 -27.21 -9.36 -6.89
C GLU A 49 -25.83 -9.08 -7.50
N LEU A 50 -25.01 -8.24 -6.86
CA LEU A 50 -23.61 -8.02 -7.26
C LEU A 50 -22.83 -9.34 -7.28
N ARG A 51 -22.95 -10.14 -6.21
CA ARG A 51 -22.32 -11.47 -6.15
C ARG A 51 -22.74 -12.35 -7.31
N ARG A 52 -24.04 -12.42 -7.59
CA ARG A 52 -24.58 -13.23 -8.70
C ARG A 52 -23.95 -12.81 -10.03
N LYS A 53 -23.96 -11.51 -10.33
CA LYS A 53 -23.35 -10.97 -11.56
C LYS A 53 -21.86 -11.25 -11.66
N LEU A 54 -21.10 -11.11 -10.56
CA LEU A 54 -19.67 -11.46 -10.57
C LEU A 54 -19.44 -12.95 -10.81
N LYS A 55 -20.28 -13.84 -10.26
CA LYS A 55 -20.21 -15.29 -10.52
C LYS A 55 -20.51 -15.66 -11.97
N ASP A 56 -21.50 -15.00 -12.56
CA ASP A 56 -21.85 -15.20 -13.97
C ASP A 56 -20.69 -14.74 -14.87
N TYR A 57 -19.95 -13.70 -14.46
CA TYR A 57 -18.82 -13.15 -15.20
C TYR A 57 -17.52 -13.95 -15.03
N TYR A 58 -17.21 -14.40 -13.81
CA TYR A 58 -16.03 -15.23 -13.51
C TYR A 58 -16.47 -16.64 -13.12
N PRO A 59 -16.84 -17.49 -14.11
CA PRO A 59 -17.27 -18.84 -13.83
C PRO A 59 -16.14 -19.68 -13.21
N PRO A 60 -16.48 -20.80 -12.55
CA PRO A 60 -15.48 -21.74 -12.03
C PRO A 60 -14.45 -22.13 -13.11
N GLY A 61 -13.16 -22.06 -12.78
CA GLY A 61 -12.05 -22.38 -13.69
C GLY A 61 -11.32 -21.16 -14.26
N TRP A 62 -11.78 -19.94 -13.96
CA TRP A 62 -11.04 -18.73 -14.30
C TRP A 62 -9.83 -18.53 -13.37
N ASN A 63 -8.64 -18.30 -13.94
CA ASN A 63 -7.34 -18.32 -13.25
C ASN A 63 -7.00 -17.03 -12.47
N HIS A 64 -7.99 -16.21 -12.09
CA HIS A 64 -7.75 -15.04 -11.25
C HIS A 64 -8.41 -15.22 -9.90
N ASP A 65 -7.60 -15.25 -8.84
CA ASP A 65 -8.07 -15.55 -7.49
C ASP A 65 -8.77 -14.36 -6.81
N GLY A 66 -8.44 -13.12 -7.22
CA GLY A 66 -9.07 -11.88 -6.73
C GLY A 66 -10.61 -11.93 -6.76
N PRO A 67 -11.24 -12.07 -7.94
CA PRO A 67 -12.70 -12.09 -8.04
C PRO A 67 -13.37 -13.23 -7.27
N ARG A 68 -12.71 -14.39 -7.13
CA ARG A 68 -13.27 -15.52 -6.36
C ARG A 68 -13.38 -15.20 -4.88
N MET A 69 -12.46 -14.40 -4.34
CA MET A 69 -12.51 -13.94 -2.95
C MET A 69 -13.70 -13.02 -2.68
N ASN A 70 -14.19 -12.29 -3.69
CA ASN A 70 -15.37 -11.43 -3.56
C ASN A 70 -16.62 -12.24 -3.18
N TYR A 71 -16.76 -13.48 -3.65
CA TYR A 71 -17.99 -14.26 -3.44
C TYR A 71 -18.26 -14.53 -1.97
N MET A 72 -17.25 -14.99 -1.24
CA MET A 72 -17.36 -15.28 0.18
C MET A 72 -17.53 -14.00 1.00
N ALA A 73 -16.87 -12.92 0.60
CA ALA A 73 -17.01 -11.62 1.24
C ALA A 73 -18.45 -11.07 1.09
N LEU A 74 -19.00 -11.09 -0.13
CA LEU A 74 -20.36 -10.64 -0.43
C LEU A 74 -21.43 -11.53 0.22
N ASP A 75 -21.23 -12.85 0.28
CA ASP A 75 -22.14 -13.76 1.01
C ASP A 75 -22.23 -13.40 2.49
N ARG A 76 -21.09 -13.19 3.15
CA ARG A 76 -21.04 -12.82 4.58
C ARG A 76 -21.67 -11.45 4.81
N LEU A 77 -21.37 -10.47 3.95
CA LEU A 77 -21.93 -9.13 4.02
C LEU A 77 -23.45 -9.13 3.85
N ALA A 78 -23.97 -9.80 2.81
CA ALA A 78 -25.40 -9.91 2.58
C ALA A 78 -26.10 -10.57 3.78
N ALA A 79 -25.57 -11.69 4.26
CA ALA A 79 -26.15 -12.42 5.39
C ALA A 79 -26.23 -11.57 6.67
N CYS A 80 -25.15 -10.84 7.02
CA CYS A 80 -25.16 -10.02 8.23
C CYS A 80 -26.08 -8.81 8.10
N LEU A 81 -26.18 -8.21 6.90
CA LEU A 81 -27.10 -7.10 6.63
C LEU A 81 -28.55 -7.56 6.75
N GLU A 82 -28.90 -8.72 6.18
CA GLU A 82 -30.26 -9.29 6.28
C GLU A 82 -30.66 -9.60 7.72
N GLN A 83 -29.74 -10.14 8.51
CA GLN A 83 -29.97 -10.49 9.91
C GLN A 83 -29.87 -9.28 10.85
N GLY A 84 -29.32 -8.17 10.36
CA GLY A 84 -29.11 -6.97 11.14
C GLY A 84 -28.09 -7.13 12.27
N ASN A 85 -27.13 -8.05 12.11
CA ASN A 85 -26.16 -8.43 13.13
C ASN A 85 -24.69 -8.31 12.65
N CYS A 86 -24.42 -7.44 11.69
CA CYS A 86 -23.06 -7.16 11.21
C CYS A 86 -22.13 -6.77 12.38
N PRO A 87 -20.99 -7.46 12.54
CA PRO A 87 -19.93 -7.00 13.42
C PRO A 87 -19.53 -5.55 13.11
N PRO A 88 -19.08 -4.76 14.11
CA PRO A 88 -18.62 -3.40 13.87
C PRO A 88 -17.57 -3.35 12.76
N GLY A 89 -17.84 -2.56 11.72
CA GLY A 89 -16.97 -2.40 10.54
C GLY A 89 -17.28 -3.34 9.36
N SER A 90 -17.99 -4.46 9.56
CA SER A 90 -18.19 -5.42 8.47
C SER A 90 -19.12 -4.94 7.36
N ASP A 91 -19.95 -3.94 7.65
CA ASP A 91 -20.78 -3.22 6.69
C ASP A 91 -20.00 -2.15 5.90
N THR A 92 -18.73 -1.92 6.23
CA THR A 92 -17.82 -1.06 5.49
C THR A 92 -17.01 -1.86 4.48
N VAL A 93 -17.07 -1.47 3.21
CA VAL A 93 -16.40 -2.17 2.10
C VAL A 93 -15.18 -1.38 1.62
N ILE A 94 -13.99 -1.96 1.71
CA ILE A 94 -12.80 -1.42 1.08
C ILE A 94 -12.59 -2.10 -0.26
N LEU A 95 -12.54 -1.31 -1.34
CA LEU A 95 -12.33 -1.82 -2.69
C LEU A 95 -10.84 -1.69 -3.09
N LEU A 96 -10.21 -2.84 -3.33
CA LEU A 96 -8.79 -3.01 -3.62
C LEU A 96 -8.59 -3.27 -5.11
N VAL A 97 -8.02 -2.31 -5.83
CA VAL A 97 -7.95 -2.28 -7.30
C VAL A 97 -6.49 -2.37 -7.76
N SER A 98 -5.89 -3.54 -7.54
CA SER A 98 -4.51 -3.83 -7.91
C SER A 98 -4.27 -5.34 -7.87
N HIS A 99 -3.57 -5.88 -8.87
CA HIS A 99 -3.21 -7.29 -8.90
C HIS A 99 -2.32 -7.71 -7.71
N HIS A 100 -1.56 -6.78 -7.12
CA HIS A 100 -0.72 -7.03 -5.94
C HIS A 100 -1.56 -7.45 -4.72
N PHE A 101 -2.81 -6.98 -4.59
CA PHE A 101 -3.69 -7.41 -3.49
C PHE A 101 -4.12 -8.87 -3.68
N ALA A 102 -4.50 -9.29 -4.88
CA ALA A 102 -4.81 -10.70 -5.13
C ALA A 102 -3.56 -11.60 -4.90
N GLN A 103 -2.43 -11.22 -5.51
CA GLN A 103 -1.18 -11.98 -5.41
C GLN A 103 -0.65 -12.10 -3.97
N ALA A 104 -0.85 -11.07 -3.13
CA ALA A 104 -0.48 -11.13 -1.72
C ALA A 104 -1.28 -12.17 -0.92
N ARG A 105 -2.51 -12.51 -1.34
CA ARG A 105 -3.29 -13.62 -0.77
C ARG A 105 -2.80 -14.98 -1.28
N ASP A 106 -2.29 -15.01 -2.50
CA ASP A 106 -1.69 -16.21 -3.12
C ASP A 106 -0.25 -16.48 -2.64
N GLY A 107 0.27 -15.67 -1.72
CA GLY A 107 1.58 -15.86 -1.09
C GLY A 107 2.77 -15.26 -1.84
N TRP A 108 2.52 -14.41 -2.83
CA TRP A 108 3.58 -13.62 -3.47
C TRP A 108 4.21 -12.65 -2.47
N ALA A 109 5.48 -12.31 -2.70
CA ALA A 109 6.30 -11.61 -1.70
C ALA A 109 7.32 -10.62 -2.31
N ALA A 110 6.99 -9.94 -3.42
CA ALA A 110 7.73 -8.72 -3.75
C ALA A 110 7.35 -7.59 -2.78
N GLY A 111 8.00 -6.43 -2.90
CA GLY A 111 7.78 -5.32 -1.96
C GLY A 111 6.31 -4.95 -1.89
N GLU A 112 5.71 -4.75 -3.07
CA GLU A 112 4.30 -4.41 -3.25
C GLU A 112 3.38 -5.46 -2.61
N GLU A 113 3.60 -6.76 -2.80
CA GLU A 113 2.74 -7.77 -2.17
C GLU A 113 2.94 -7.86 -0.64
N VAL A 114 4.15 -7.60 -0.13
CA VAL A 114 4.38 -7.51 1.33
C VAL A 114 3.58 -6.35 1.93
N TRP A 115 3.54 -5.21 1.25
CA TRP A 115 2.71 -4.08 1.68
C TRP A 115 1.21 -4.39 1.54
N ALA A 116 0.78 -4.95 0.41
CA ALA A 116 -0.61 -5.34 0.18
C ALA A 116 -1.10 -6.37 1.22
N HIS A 117 -0.25 -7.32 1.61
CA HIS A 117 -0.54 -8.25 2.70
C HIS A 117 -0.80 -7.52 4.02
N SER A 118 -0.01 -6.50 4.34
CA SER A 118 -0.20 -5.69 5.55
C SER A 118 -1.47 -4.85 5.50
N VAL A 119 -1.84 -4.36 4.32
CA VAL A 119 -3.12 -3.67 4.08
C VAL A 119 -4.30 -4.61 4.38
N HIS A 120 -4.24 -5.87 3.91
CA HIS A 120 -5.26 -6.86 4.25
C HIS A 120 -5.35 -7.08 5.75
N MET A 121 -4.22 -7.33 6.42
CA MET A 121 -4.20 -7.58 7.86
C MET A 121 -4.79 -6.42 8.65
N ALA A 122 -4.44 -5.19 8.29
CA ALA A 122 -4.94 -3.99 8.96
C ALA A 122 -6.46 -3.88 8.82
N PHE A 123 -7.01 -3.99 7.60
CA PHE A 123 -8.46 -3.90 7.40
C PHE A 123 -9.24 -5.12 7.92
N ASP A 124 -8.68 -6.33 7.80
CA ASP A 124 -9.27 -7.56 8.38
C ASP A 124 -9.38 -7.40 9.92
N SER A 125 -8.38 -6.79 10.58
CA SER A 125 -8.41 -6.50 12.03
C SER A 125 -9.42 -5.41 12.44
N LEU A 126 -9.92 -4.65 11.46
CA LEU A 126 -11.01 -3.69 11.62
C LEU A 126 -12.38 -4.29 11.24
N ASN A 127 -12.41 -5.61 10.95
CA ASN A 127 -13.55 -6.35 10.42
C ASN A 127 -14.12 -5.81 9.10
N TYR A 128 -13.38 -4.99 8.35
CA TYR A 128 -13.90 -4.44 7.10
C TYR A 128 -14.06 -5.54 6.03
N THR A 129 -15.08 -5.38 5.19
CA THR A 129 -15.29 -6.26 4.05
C THR A 129 -14.35 -5.85 2.91
N LEU A 130 -13.46 -6.74 2.49
CA LEU A 130 -12.54 -6.49 1.38
C LEU A 130 -13.09 -7.04 0.08
N LEU A 131 -13.18 -6.19 -0.94
CA LEU A 131 -13.47 -6.59 -2.32
C LEU A 131 -12.30 -6.23 -3.23
N TYR A 132 -12.11 -7.01 -4.29
CA TYR A 132 -11.02 -6.90 -5.24
C TYR A 132 -11.56 -6.57 -6.62
N ALA A 133 -10.85 -5.73 -7.37
CA ALA A 133 -11.08 -5.51 -8.79
C ALA A 133 -9.76 -5.60 -9.56
N VAL A 134 -9.80 -6.19 -10.74
CA VAL A 134 -8.64 -6.39 -11.62
C VAL A 134 -8.36 -5.13 -12.46
N ASP A 135 -9.41 -4.40 -12.84
CA ASP A 135 -9.31 -3.20 -13.66
C ASP A 135 -10.32 -2.11 -13.28
N ASP A 136 -10.27 -0.99 -13.99
CA ASP A 136 -11.13 0.18 -13.76
C ASP A 136 -12.61 -0.08 -14.10
N SER A 137 -12.91 -1.02 -14.99
CA SER A 137 -14.27 -1.37 -15.39
C SER A 137 -14.94 -2.20 -14.31
N GLU A 138 -14.28 -3.27 -13.85
CA GLU A 138 -14.77 -4.08 -12.72
C GLU A 138 -14.90 -3.22 -11.45
N MET A 139 -13.94 -2.34 -11.19
CA MET A 139 -14.01 -1.38 -10.09
C MET A 139 -15.29 -0.54 -10.17
N LEU A 140 -15.57 0.08 -11.34
CA LEU A 140 -16.74 0.92 -11.53
C LEU A 140 -18.05 0.12 -11.35
N PHE A 141 -18.07 -1.11 -11.86
CA PHE A 141 -19.19 -2.02 -11.72
C PHE A 141 -19.50 -2.36 -10.24
N ILE A 142 -18.47 -2.74 -9.47
CA ILE A 142 -18.61 -3.01 -8.03
C ILE A 142 -19.06 -1.74 -7.31
N TYR A 143 -18.42 -0.60 -7.57
CA TYR A 143 -18.75 0.66 -6.91
C TYR A 143 -20.20 1.07 -7.14
N ARG A 144 -20.69 1.02 -8.39
CA ARG A 144 -22.08 1.39 -8.71
C ARG A 144 -23.13 0.48 -8.09
N SER A 145 -22.77 -0.77 -7.80
CA SER A 145 -23.69 -1.73 -7.20
C SER A 145 -23.95 -1.45 -5.71
N ILE A 146 -22.95 -0.94 -4.99
CA ILE A 146 -23.00 -0.69 -3.54
C ILE A 146 -22.22 0.59 -3.12
N PRO A 147 -22.48 1.76 -3.74
CA PRO A 147 -21.64 2.96 -3.61
C PRO A 147 -21.64 3.56 -2.20
N ASP A 148 -22.69 3.29 -1.44
CA ASP A 148 -22.92 3.72 -0.07
C ASP A 148 -22.13 2.92 0.96
N LEU A 149 -21.68 1.70 0.63
CA LEU A 149 -20.84 0.88 1.52
C LEU A 149 -19.34 1.13 1.34
N ILE A 150 -18.92 1.82 0.27
CA ILE A 150 -17.51 1.97 -0.10
C ILE A 150 -17.03 3.40 0.25
N PRO A 151 -16.37 3.62 1.39
CA PRO A 151 -15.83 4.93 1.74
C PRO A 151 -14.60 5.29 0.90
N ILE A 152 -13.75 4.31 0.60
CA ILE A 152 -12.48 4.51 -0.11
C ILE A 152 -12.17 3.35 -1.07
N LEU A 153 -11.34 3.65 -2.07
CA LEU A 153 -10.78 2.70 -3.03
C LEU A 153 -9.27 2.85 -3.05
N LEU A 154 -8.54 1.73 -3.04
CA LEU A 154 -7.09 1.72 -3.15
C LEU A 154 -6.69 1.18 -4.52
N LEU A 155 -6.11 2.02 -5.37
CA LEU A 155 -5.82 1.66 -6.76
C LEU A 155 -4.34 1.83 -7.08
N GLN A 156 -3.81 1.06 -8.03
CA GLN A 156 -2.52 1.47 -8.60
C GLN A 156 -2.63 2.83 -9.30
N PRO A 157 -1.56 3.64 -9.34
CA PRO A 157 -1.49 4.87 -10.11
C PRO A 157 -2.04 4.76 -11.54
N SER A 158 -1.66 3.70 -12.26
CA SER A 158 -2.09 3.49 -13.64
C SER A 158 -3.61 3.27 -13.78
N ASN A 159 -4.27 2.72 -12.76
CA ASN A 159 -5.73 2.56 -12.74
C ASN A 159 -6.43 3.90 -12.49
N VAL A 160 -5.88 4.78 -11.65
CA VAL A 160 -6.38 6.15 -11.47
C VAL A 160 -6.27 6.93 -12.77
N GLU A 161 -5.11 6.87 -13.44
CA GLU A 161 -4.91 7.52 -14.74
C GLU A 161 -5.90 7.03 -15.80
N LYS A 162 -6.09 5.71 -15.92
CA LYS A 162 -7.08 5.11 -16.83
C LYS A 162 -8.51 5.56 -16.51
N CYS A 163 -8.90 5.54 -15.23
CA CYS A 163 -10.22 6.00 -14.79
C CYS A 163 -10.48 7.47 -15.16
N VAL A 164 -9.49 8.33 -14.92
CA VAL A 164 -9.56 9.76 -15.28
C VAL A 164 -9.59 9.95 -16.80
N ALA A 165 -8.78 9.20 -17.54
CA ALA A 165 -8.71 9.29 -19.00
C ALA A 165 -10.00 8.78 -19.68
N ARG A 166 -10.64 7.75 -19.12
CA ARG A 166 -11.89 7.15 -19.63
C ARG A 166 -13.04 8.14 -19.73
N ASN A 167 -13.05 9.12 -18.84
CA ASN A 167 -14.00 10.21 -18.91
C ASN A 167 -13.83 11.05 -20.20
N ASN A 168 -12.67 11.06 -20.84
CA ASN A 168 -12.41 11.88 -22.02
C ASN A 168 -12.69 11.18 -23.36
N SER A 169 -13.03 9.90 -23.35
CA SER A 169 -13.38 9.13 -24.56
C SER A 169 -14.84 8.68 -24.54
N TYR A 170 -15.52 8.76 -25.69
CA TYR A 170 -16.80 8.07 -25.89
C TYR A 170 -16.50 6.58 -25.97
N TYR A 171 -16.77 5.85 -24.88
CA TYR A 171 -16.27 4.49 -24.65
C TYR A 171 -17.02 3.38 -25.42
N LEU A 172 -17.76 3.70 -26.49
CA LEU A 172 -18.41 2.65 -27.30
C LEU A 172 -17.39 1.72 -28.00
N ASP A 173 -16.11 2.13 -28.17
CA ASP A 173 -15.16 1.43 -29.05
C ASP A 173 -14.07 0.58 -28.36
N GLN A 174 -13.75 0.76 -27.07
CA GLN A 174 -12.62 0.02 -26.45
C GLN A 174 -12.99 -1.38 -25.92
N ASN A 175 -14.28 -1.70 -25.79
CA ASN A 175 -14.76 -2.99 -25.31
C ASN A 175 -14.53 -4.15 -26.29
N LEU A 176 -14.28 -3.86 -27.57
CA LEU A 176 -13.98 -4.89 -28.57
C LEU A 176 -12.55 -5.43 -28.48
N ALA A 177 -11.63 -4.68 -27.87
CA ALA A 177 -10.20 -5.03 -27.87
C ALA A 177 -9.78 -5.90 -26.67
N SER A 178 -10.52 -5.85 -25.55
CA SER A 178 -10.19 -6.62 -24.35
C SER A 178 -10.66 -8.08 -24.41
N GLY A 179 -11.50 -8.44 -25.39
CA GLY A 179 -12.04 -9.80 -25.54
C GLY A 179 -13.08 -10.17 -24.48
N PHE A 180 -13.51 -9.22 -23.66
CA PHE A 180 -14.53 -9.44 -22.64
C PHE A 180 -15.89 -8.88 -23.10
N PRO A 181 -16.95 -9.70 -23.18
CA PRO A 181 -18.29 -9.20 -23.43
C PRO A 181 -18.79 -8.41 -22.21
N ILE A 182 -18.64 -7.09 -22.26
CA ILE A 182 -19.16 -6.18 -21.23
C ILE A 182 -20.64 -5.88 -21.56
N ASP A 183 -21.51 -6.86 -21.29
CA ASP A 183 -22.96 -6.68 -21.37
C ASP A 183 -23.53 -5.98 -20.10
N TRP A 184 -22.70 -5.69 -19.09
CA TRP A 184 -23.13 -5.03 -17.85
C TRP A 184 -23.22 -3.51 -17.97
N GLU A 185 -22.62 -2.91 -19.00
CA GLU A 185 -22.82 -1.51 -19.31
C GLU A 185 -24.13 -1.37 -20.07
N THR A 186 -25.18 -0.93 -19.38
CA THR A 186 -26.41 -0.46 -20.03
C THR A 186 -26.01 0.49 -21.17
N PRO A 187 -26.53 0.35 -22.40
CA PRO A 187 -26.17 1.23 -23.50
C PRO A 187 -26.25 2.71 -23.07
N GLY A 188 -25.13 3.44 -23.07
CA GLY A 188 -25.09 4.79 -22.49
C GLY A 188 -23.69 5.37 -22.31
N ARG A 189 -23.63 6.64 -21.88
CA ARG A 189 -22.38 7.32 -21.55
C ARG A 189 -21.93 6.92 -20.14
N HIS A 190 -20.86 6.14 -20.05
CA HIS A 190 -20.25 5.78 -18.78
C HIS A 190 -18.96 6.53 -18.57
N GLY A 191 -18.79 7.05 -17.36
CA GLY A 191 -17.60 7.75 -16.90
C GLY A 191 -17.20 7.14 -15.59
N CYS A 192 -15.91 6.89 -15.46
CA CYS A 192 -15.34 6.32 -14.25
C CYS A 192 -15.31 7.35 -13.11
N VAL A 193 -14.90 8.60 -13.38
CA VAL A 193 -14.93 9.68 -12.36
C VAL A 193 -16.28 10.39 -12.36
N LYS A 194 -16.84 10.63 -11.18
CA LYS A 194 -18.09 11.37 -11.00
C LYS A 194 -17.96 12.82 -11.45
N ARG A 195 -18.85 13.28 -12.32
CA ARG A 195 -19.00 14.69 -12.76
C ARG A 195 -20.35 14.88 -13.47
N VAL A 196 -20.67 16.10 -13.95
CA VAL A 196 -21.91 16.33 -14.73
C VAL A 196 -21.95 15.41 -15.95
N GLY A 197 -23.07 14.71 -16.14
CA GLY A 197 -23.29 13.72 -17.19
C GLY A 197 -22.73 12.33 -16.88
N TYR A 198 -22.10 12.15 -15.72
CA TYR A 198 -21.53 10.90 -15.22
C TYR A 198 -21.77 10.80 -13.70
N GLU A 199 -23.00 11.03 -13.26
CA GLU A 199 -23.39 11.14 -11.85
C GLU A 199 -23.17 9.84 -11.06
N GLU A 200 -23.19 8.71 -11.77
CA GLU A 200 -22.92 7.36 -11.27
C GLU A 200 -21.42 7.00 -11.22
N GLY A 201 -20.54 7.93 -11.59
CA GLY A 201 -19.09 7.73 -11.45
C GLY A 201 -18.64 7.70 -9.99
N ILE A 202 -17.37 7.38 -9.80
CA ILE A 202 -16.68 7.36 -8.51
C ILE A 202 -16.21 8.79 -8.21
N PRO A 203 -16.57 9.37 -7.05
CA PRO A 203 -16.00 10.65 -6.63
C PRO A 203 -14.48 10.52 -6.50
N LEU A 204 -13.74 11.45 -7.10
CA LEU A 204 -12.28 11.42 -7.13
C LEU A 204 -11.67 11.37 -5.72
N TRP A 205 -12.30 12.03 -4.74
CA TRP A 205 -11.85 12.04 -3.35
C TRP A 205 -11.94 10.69 -2.62
N LYS A 206 -12.67 9.71 -3.17
CA LYS A 206 -12.71 8.34 -2.65
C LYS A 206 -11.56 7.47 -3.18
N MET A 207 -10.90 7.88 -4.26
CA MET A 207 -9.86 7.10 -4.92
C MET A 207 -8.50 7.49 -4.36
N PHE A 208 -7.69 6.50 -3.98
CA PHE A 208 -6.33 6.72 -3.51
C PHE A 208 -5.34 5.97 -4.38
N SER A 209 -4.32 6.68 -4.85
CA SER A 209 -3.20 6.07 -5.57
C SER A 209 -2.29 5.36 -4.59
N TRP A 210 -2.35 4.03 -4.57
CA TRP A 210 -1.48 3.15 -3.81
C TRP A 210 -0.14 2.98 -4.53
N ALA A 211 0.86 3.77 -4.16
CA ALA A 211 2.12 3.89 -4.89
C ALA A 211 3.31 3.51 -4.01
N TRP A 212 4.14 2.59 -4.49
CA TRP A 212 5.37 2.22 -3.76
C TRP A 212 6.34 3.38 -3.62
N TRP A 213 6.44 4.22 -4.65
CA TRP A 213 7.43 5.28 -4.77
C TRP A 213 6.90 6.65 -4.35
N GLU A 214 7.81 7.59 -4.12
CA GLU A 214 7.54 8.93 -3.56
C GLU A 214 6.78 9.90 -4.49
N ALA A 215 6.56 9.55 -5.76
CA ALA A 215 5.92 10.45 -6.71
C ALA A 215 4.43 10.68 -6.35
N PRO A 216 3.90 11.91 -6.50
CA PRO A 216 2.49 12.22 -6.26
C PRO A 216 1.62 11.75 -7.43
N LEU A 217 1.33 10.46 -7.48
CA LEU A 217 0.67 9.82 -8.63
C LEU A 217 -0.86 9.84 -8.55
N HIS A 218 -1.46 10.87 -7.95
CA HIS A 218 -2.90 11.10 -7.92
C HIS A 218 -3.21 12.54 -8.41
N PRO A 219 -4.31 12.79 -9.14
CA PRO A 219 -4.67 14.14 -9.59
C PRO A 219 -4.86 15.15 -8.44
N MET A 220 -5.26 14.68 -7.25
CA MET A 220 -5.37 15.48 -6.01
C MET A 220 -4.05 15.52 -5.21
N GLY A 221 -2.93 15.14 -5.83
CA GLY A 221 -1.59 15.29 -5.26
C GLY A 221 -1.22 14.27 -4.17
N ARG A 222 -0.27 14.68 -3.32
CA ARG A 222 0.42 13.82 -2.33
C ARG A 222 -0.50 13.24 -1.27
N ILE A 223 -1.52 13.99 -0.85
CA ILE A 223 -2.44 13.57 0.22
C ILE A 223 -3.29 12.37 -0.21
N TRP A 224 -3.63 12.28 -1.50
CA TRP A 224 -4.35 11.14 -2.10
C TRP A 224 -3.43 10.10 -2.73
N THR A 225 -2.12 10.27 -2.58
CA THR A 225 -1.14 9.24 -2.94
C THR A 225 -0.65 8.59 -1.67
N LEU A 226 -0.84 7.28 -1.54
CA LEU A 226 -0.42 6.50 -0.38
C LEU A 226 0.97 5.92 -0.63
N GLY A 227 1.80 5.89 0.42
CA GLY A 227 3.14 5.31 0.38
C GLY A 227 3.41 4.27 1.48
N PRO A 228 4.30 3.30 1.22
CA PRO A 228 4.71 2.30 2.21
C PRO A 228 5.72 2.85 3.22
N GLU A 229 6.33 3.99 2.95
CA GLU A 229 7.34 4.64 3.80
C GLU A 229 6.92 6.09 4.11
N ASP A 230 7.40 6.64 5.22
CA ASP A 230 7.13 8.03 5.60
C ASP A 230 8.04 9.00 4.84
N TRP A 231 7.74 9.17 3.56
CA TRP A 231 8.47 10.08 2.66
C TRP A 231 8.51 11.52 3.20
N GLY A 232 7.48 11.94 3.94
CA GLY A 232 7.38 13.29 4.49
C GLY A 232 8.49 13.52 5.52
N TYR A 233 8.67 12.56 6.41
CA TYR A 233 9.71 12.59 7.43
C TYR A 233 11.12 12.77 6.85
N PHE A 234 11.45 12.04 5.77
CA PHE A 234 12.83 12.02 5.26
C PHE A 234 13.11 12.79 3.97
N LYS A 235 12.10 13.44 3.36
CA LYS A 235 12.25 14.31 2.17
C LYS A 235 11.69 15.72 2.41
N HIS A 236 11.89 16.28 3.60
CA HIS A 236 11.52 17.67 3.93
C HIS A 236 10.02 17.98 3.74
N ASN A 237 9.13 17.14 4.28
CA ASN A 237 7.67 17.27 4.20
C ASN A 237 7.09 17.16 2.77
N LEU A 238 7.87 16.68 1.80
CA LEU A 238 7.41 16.39 0.44
C LEU A 238 6.99 14.92 0.31
N GLY A 239 6.13 14.47 1.21
CA GLY A 239 5.73 13.07 1.31
C GLY A 239 4.33 12.76 0.81
N ASN A 240 4.17 11.59 0.22
CA ASN A 240 2.88 10.93 0.07
C ASN A 240 2.30 10.60 1.46
N THR A 241 0.98 10.42 1.57
CA THR A 241 0.34 9.98 2.81
C THR A 241 0.92 8.63 3.24
N TYR A 242 1.54 8.59 4.42
CA TYR A 242 2.16 7.38 4.94
C TYR A 242 1.08 6.40 5.38
N LEU A 243 0.93 5.29 4.65
CA LEU A 243 0.06 4.19 5.04
C LEU A 243 0.84 3.11 5.79
N GLY A 244 2.07 2.86 5.35
CA GLY A 244 2.98 1.91 5.96
C GLY A 244 2.55 0.45 5.85
N TYR A 245 3.37 -0.42 6.43
CA TYR A 245 3.14 -1.86 6.52
C TYR A 245 3.68 -2.39 7.85
N SER A 246 3.22 -3.57 8.24
CA SER A 246 3.69 -4.24 9.44
C SER A 246 4.65 -5.38 9.12
N VAL A 247 5.63 -5.56 10.00
CA VAL A 247 6.51 -6.74 10.03
C VAL A 247 6.20 -7.67 11.21
N GLN A 248 5.34 -7.23 12.13
CA GLN A 248 5.14 -7.87 13.44
C GLN A 248 4.64 -9.32 13.33
N ASP A 249 3.59 -9.58 12.54
CA ASP A 249 3.02 -10.93 12.40
C ASP A 249 4.05 -11.95 11.91
N ARG A 250 4.91 -11.56 10.96
CA ARG A 250 5.96 -12.44 10.44
C ARG A 250 7.10 -12.61 11.42
N CYS A 251 7.39 -11.53 12.14
CA CYS A 251 8.43 -11.52 13.13
C CYS A 251 8.18 -12.50 14.27
N GLU A 252 6.94 -12.49 14.77
CA GLU A 252 6.53 -13.32 15.91
C GLU A 252 6.43 -14.81 15.55
N ARG A 253 6.29 -15.15 14.26
CA ARG A 253 6.22 -16.54 13.77
C ARG A 253 7.57 -17.26 13.71
N ILE A 254 8.67 -16.52 13.55
CA ILE A 254 10.01 -17.11 13.44
C ILE A 254 10.69 -17.07 14.81
N PRO A 255 11.33 -18.15 15.29
CA PRO A 255 12.04 -18.15 16.57
C PRO A 255 13.11 -17.06 16.67
N PHE A 256 13.36 -16.61 17.91
CA PHE A 256 14.49 -15.72 18.19
C PHE A 256 15.73 -16.56 18.45
N TYR A 257 16.85 -16.16 17.89
CA TYR A 257 18.14 -16.83 18.08
C TYR A 257 19.08 -15.91 18.86
N GLU A 258 19.25 -16.17 20.16
CA GLU A 258 20.24 -15.48 20.99
C GLU A 258 21.66 -15.77 20.48
N GLN A 259 21.95 -17.05 20.26
CA GLN A 259 23.17 -17.50 19.61
C GLN A 259 22.93 -17.70 18.13
N ARG A 260 23.55 -16.83 17.32
CA ARG A 260 23.46 -16.83 15.86
C ARG A 260 24.65 -17.54 15.24
N GLU A 261 24.43 -18.14 14.09
CA GLU A 261 25.48 -18.80 13.32
C GLU A 261 26.56 -17.78 12.91
N HIS A 262 27.80 -18.23 12.72
CA HIS A 262 28.92 -17.36 12.37
C HIS A 262 28.90 -16.97 10.89
N ARG A 263 27.84 -16.25 10.51
CA ARG A 263 27.53 -15.92 9.12
C ARG A 263 26.75 -14.60 8.99
N GLY A 264 26.76 -14.02 7.80
CA GLY A 264 25.92 -12.89 7.40
C GLY A 264 25.05 -13.24 6.19
N LEU A 265 23.99 -12.46 5.95
CA LEU A 265 23.12 -12.64 4.78
C LEU A 265 23.17 -11.41 3.87
N VAL A 266 23.40 -11.62 2.58
CA VAL A 266 23.34 -10.59 1.55
C VAL A 266 21.89 -10.33 1.15
N LEU A 267 21.51 -9.05 1.11
CA LEU A 267 20.23 -8.61 0.56
C LEU A 267 20.29 -8.64 -0.98
N ALA A 268 20.07 -9.82 -1.58
CA ALA A 268 19.97 -9.96 -3.03
C ALA A 268 19.06 -11.14 -3.43
N LYS A 269 18.00 -10.85 -4.20
CA LYS A 269 17.09 -11.87 -4.77
C LYS A 269 17.48 -12.34 -6.18
N ARG A 270 18.41 -11.63 -6.83
CA ARG A 270 18.89 -11.94 -8.17
C ARG A 270 20.40 -11.74 -8.24
N ALA A 271 21.09 -12.62 -8.95
CA ALA A 271 22.54 -12.55 -9.07
C ALA A 271 23.02 -11.24 -9.72
N ASP A 272 22.23 -10.65 -10.63
CA ASP A 272 22.59 -9.38 -11.28
C ASP A 272 22.58 -8.16 -10.36
N TYR A 273 22.04 -8.27 -9.13
CA TYR A 273 22.18 -7.23 -8.11
C TYR A 273 23.59 -7.18 -7.54
N MET A 274 24.31 -8.30 -7.64
CA MET A 274 25.67 -8.42 -7.15
C MET A 274 26.70 -8.19 -8.27
N THR A 275 26.31 -8.13 -9.55
CA THR A 275 27.27 -8.02 -10.65
C THR A 275 27.46 -6.59 -11.16
N GLY A 276 28.68 -6.31 -11.65
CA GLY A 276 29.02 -5.06 -12.33
C GLY A 276 28.85 -3.83 -11.43
N ASN A 277 28.37 -2.74 -12.02
CA ASN A 277 28.17 -1.47 -11.31
C ASN A 277 26.95 -1.47 -10.37
N ASN A 278 26.21 -2.58 -10.25
CA ASN A 278 25.08 -2.66 -9.33
C ASN A 278 25.52 -2.94 -7.89
N MET A 279 26.72 -3.48 -7.70
CA MET A 279 27.24 -3.82 -6.39
C MET A 279 28.09 -2.69 -5.82
N ALA A 280 27.86 -2.36 -4.56
CA ALA A 280 28.58 -1.31 -3.83
C ALA A 280 30.04 -1.70 -3.49
N TRP A 281 30.35 -2.99 -3.42
CA TRP A 281 31.61 -3.52 -2.85
C TRP A 281 32.26 -4.69 -3.64
N PRO A 282 32.21 -4.75 -4.99
CA PRO A 282 32.51 -5.97 -5.74
C PRO A 282 33.95 -6.47 -5.53
N ASP A 283 34.92 -5.57 -5.45
CA ASP A 283 36.34 -5.92 -5.41
C ASP A 283 36.92 -6.01 -3.98
N ILE A 284 36.19 -5.50 -2.98
CA ILE A 284 36.68 -5.41 -1.60
C ILE A 284 36.03 -6.42 -0.65
N LEU A 285 34.80 -6.87 -0.96
CA LEU A 285 34.05 -7.74 -0.08
C LEU A 285 34.74 -9.09 0.21
N PRO A 286 35.34 -9.80 -0.79
CA PRO A 286 36.01 -11.07 -0.52
C PRO A 286 37.11 -10.98 0.53
N ASP A 287 37.97 -9.97 0.43
CA ASP A 287 39.09 -9.76 1.35
C ASP A 287 38.59 -9.44 2.76
N ILE A 288 37.59 -8.56 2.87
CA ILE A 288 36.97 -8.21 4.15
C ILE A 288 36.36 -9.45 4.82
N ILE A 289 35.61 -10.27 4.10
CA ILE A 289 35.00 -11.49 4.66
C ILE A 289 36.07 -12.47 5.11
N SER A 290 37.16 -12.64 4.35
CA SER A 290 38.28 -13.50 4.74
C SER A 290 39.03 -13.02 6.00
N SER A 291 38.93 -11.73 6.32
CA SER A 291 39.56 -11.12 7.49
C SER A 291 38.71 -11.20 8.77
N VAL A 292 37.44 -11.58 8.67
CA VAL A 292 36.57 -11.72 9.84
C VAL A 292 37.11 -12.85 10.73
N PRO A 293 37.30 -12.62 12.05
CA PRO A 293 37.80 -13.64 12.96
C PRO A 293 36.96 -14.91 12.92
N GLN A 294 37.59 -16.07 13.09
CA GLN A 294 36.88 -17.33 13.28
C GLN A 294 36.06 -17.29 14.57
N ASP A 295 35.03 -18.12 14.66
CA ASP A 295 34.28 -18.28 15.90
C ASP A 295 35.06 -19.10 16.96
N GLU A 296 34.45 -19.28 18.13
CA GLU A 296 35.01 -20.05 19.25
C GLU A 296 35.35 -21.52 18.90
N ASN A 297 34.77 -22.06 17.83
CA ASN A 297 35.00 -23.41 17.34
C ASN A 297 35.99 -23.45 16.17
N GLY A 298 36.64 -22.33 15.84
CA GLY A 298 37.57 -22.22 14.71
C GLY A 298 36.87 -22.22 13.34
N ARG A 299 35.56 -22.00 13.27
CA ARG A 299 34.84 -21.93 11.99
C ARG A 299 35.05 -20.57 11.35
N ALA A 300 35.40 -20.58 10.06
CA ALA A 300 35.50 -19.36 9.26
C ALA A 300 34.12 -18.70 9.11
N PHE A 301 34.12 -17.36 8.96
CA PHE A 301 32.90 -16.62 8.71
C PHE A 301 32.35 -16.89 7.32
N GLU A 302 31.03 -17.07 7.20
CA GLU A 302 30.36 -17.32 5.94
C GLU A 302 29.45 -16.15 5.54
N LEU A 303 29.46 -15.75 4.27
CA LEU A 303 28.47 -14.82 3.73
C LEU A 303 27.51 -15.54 2.79
N LEU A 304 26.21 -15.49 3.08
CA LEU A 304 25.17 -16.17 2.33
C LEU A 304 24.46 -15.23 1.35
N ALA A 305 24.05 -15.75 0.20
CA ALA A 305 23.12 -15.08 -0.72
C ALA A 305 21.99 -16.03 -1.10
N THR A 306 20.78 -15.51 -1.29
CA THR A 306 19.59 -16.30 -1.70
C THR A 306 19.12 -15.88 -3.09
N ALA A 307 20.08 -15.68 -3.98
CA ALA A 307 19.87 -15.05 -5.27
C ALA A 307 19.46 -16.09 -6.32
N SER A 308 18.49 -15.74 -7.16
CA SER A 308 18.24 -16.50 -8.41
C SER A 308 19.40 -16.29 -9.40
N GLY A 309 19.76 -17.36 -10.11
CA GLY A 309 20.90 -17.40 -11.05
C GLY A 309 22.24 -17.72 -10.40
N SER A 310 23.31 -17.78 -11.21
CA SER A 310 24.67 -18.02 -10.74
C SER A 310 25.37 -16.70 -10.45
N LEU A 311 26.07 -16.61 -9.31
CA LEU A 311 26.95 -15.48 -8.99
C LEU A 311 28.22 -15.49 -9.86
N GLY A 312 28.63 -16.66 -10.37
CA GLY A 312 29.90 -16.86 -11.07
C GLY A 312 31.12 -16.72 -10.15
N ASP A 313 32.31 -16.85 -10.73
CA ASP A 313 33.59 -16.88 -9.99
C ASP A 313 33.99 -15.55 -9.33
N LYS A 314 33.26 -14.47 -9.65
CA LYS A 314 33.57 -13.10 -9.18
C LYS A 314 33.23 -12.87 -7.71
N PHE A 315 32.39 -13.70 -7.10
CA PHE A 315 31.97 -13.55 -5.69
C PHE A 315 32.57 -14.63 -4.80
N LYS A 316 33.90 -14.73 -4.83
CA LYS A 316 34.64 -15.58 -3.88
C LYS A 316 34.28 -15.15 -2.46
N GLY A 317 33.96 -16.11 -1.60
CA GLY A 317 33.55 -15.85 -0.21
C GLY A 317 32.04 -15.64 0.00
N VAL A 318 31.21 -15.60 -1.06
CA VAL A 318 29.75 -15.60 -0.93
C VAL A 318 29.17 -16.94 -1.39
N ARG A 319 28.54 -17.67 -0.48
CA ARG A 319 27.81 -18.90 -0.83
C ARG A 319 26.38 -18.55 -1.25
N ASN A 320 26.08 -18.73 -2.54
CA ASN A 320 24.70 -18.65 -3.02
C ASN A 320 23.95 -19.95 -2.71
N VAL A 321 22.94 -19.88 -1.85
CA VAL A 321 22.06 -21.00 -1.50
C VAL A 321 20.81 -21.07 -2.37
N GLY A 322 20.69 -20.17 -3.35
CA GLY A 322 19.59 -20.13 -4.30
C GLY A 322 18.32 -19.50 -3.72
N PRO A 323 17.27 -19.39 -4.54
CA PRO A 323 15.96 -18.92 -4.09
C PRO A 323 15.35 -19.92 -3.09
N MET A 324 14.64 -19.40 -2.11
CA MET A 324 13.98 -20.17 -1.05
C MET A 324 12.53 -19.75 -0.93
N ASP A 325 11.69 -20.60 -0.35
CA ASP A 325 10.39 -20.16 0.14
C ASP A 325 10.56 -19.14 1.28
N ARG A 326 9.51 -18.39 1.55
CA ARG A 326 9.53 -17.27 2.49
C ARG A 326 9.96 -17.68 3.91
N ASN A 327 9.45 -18.79 4.44
CA ASN A 327 9.72 -19.17 5.83
C ASN A 327 11.16 -19.67 5.97
N SER A 328 11.63 -20.46 5.00
CA SER A 328 13.04 -20.86 4.93
C SER A 328 13.96 -19.63 4.85
N TRP A 329 13.63 -18.65 4.01
CA TRP A 329 14.39 -17.41 3.90
C TRP A 329 14.41 -16.62 5.22
N LEU A 330 13.25 -16.40 5.87
CA LEU A 330 13.19 -15.69 7.15
C LEU A 330 13.98 -16.40 8.25
N ASN A 331 13.99 -17.73 8.25
CA ASN A 331 14.80 -18.53 9.17
C ASN A 331 16.31 -18.32 8.91
N GLU A 332 16.72 -18.26 7.64
CA GLU A 332 18.12 -17.98 7.30
C GLU A 332 18.54 -16.57 7.73
N VAL A 333 17.63 -15.58 7.60
CA VAL A 333 17.83 -14.23 8.16
C VAL A 333 18.03 -14.31 9.67
N ALA A 334 17.08 -14.91 10.40
CA ALA A 334 17.07 -14.91 11.88
C ALA A 334 18.33 -15.55 12.51
N LYS A 335 18.93 -16.52 11.82
CA LYS A 335 20.19 -17.18 12.21
C LYS A 335 21.46 -16.38 11.88
N SER A 336 21.38 -15.33 11.09
CA SER A 336 22.54 -14.56 10.60
C SER A 336 22.89 -13.41 11.54
N LYS A 337 24.18 -13.09 11.68
CA LYS A 337 24.66 -12.01 12.56
C LYS A 337 24.37 -10.61 12.04
N PHE A 338 24.23 -10.44 10.72
CA PHE A 338 23.80 -9.19 10.07
C PHE A 338 23.19 -9.46 8.70
N MET A 339 22.46 -8.47 8.18
CA MET A 339 22.06 -8.39 6.78
C MET A 339 22.87 -7.30 6.07
N LEU A 340 23.48 -7.63 4.93
CA LEU A 340 24.33 -6.73 4.15
C LEU A 340 23.61 -6.22 2.90
N ALA A 341 23.46 -4.90 2.82
CA ALA A 341 23.09 -4.18 1.61
C ALA A 341 24.23 -4.24 0.57
N VAL A 342 23.90 -4.59 -0.68
CA VAL A 342 24.87 -4.64 -1.78
C VAL A 342 24.63 -3.58 -2.86
N GLY A 343 23.62 -2.74 -2.73
CA GLY A 343 23.26 -1.68 -3.67
C GLY A 343 21.87 -1.87 -4.28
N ARG A 344 21.32 -3.09 -4.35
CA ARG A 344 19.96 -3.37 -4.85
C ARG A 344 19.33 -4.54 -4.12
N PRO A 345 17.99 -4.63 -4.02
CA PRO A 345 17.01 -3.63 -4.47
C PRO A 345 16.91 -2.43 -3.50
N TYR A 346 16.48 -1.27 -4.03
CA TYR A 346 16.19 -0.09 -3.21
C TYR A 346 14.91 -0.30 -2.39
N LEU A 347 14.91 0.21 -1.15
CA LEU A 347 13.72 0.23 -0.27
C LEU A 347 13.02 -1.12 -0.17
N SER A 348 13.82 -2.18 0.00
CA SER A 348 13.29 -3.50 0.27
C SER A 348 12.67 -3.54 1.67
N PRO A 349 11.56 -4.25 1.92
CA PRO A 349 11.07 -4.48 3.27
C PRO A 349 11.96 -5.44 4.10
N SER A 350 12.82 -6.21 3.45
CA SER A 350 13.65 -7.27 4.07
C SER A 350 14.54 -6.81 5.23
N PRO A 351 15.17 -5.61 5.22
CA PRO A 351 15.89 -5.09 6.38
C PRO A 351 15.02 -4.90 7.63
N TYR A 352 13.74 -4.57 7.48
CA TYR A 352 12.83 -4.49 8.64
C TYR A 352 12.52 -5.87 9.20
N ASP A 353 12.37 -6.89 8.35
CA ASP A 353 12.27 -8.28 8.82
C ASP A 353 13.57 -8.68 9.58
N ALA A 354 14.75 -8.30 9.06
CA ALA A 354 16.04 -8.56 9.71
C ALA A 354 16.13 -7.93 11.11
N LEU A 355 15.86 -6.63 11.22
CA LEU A 355 15.81 -5.91 12.49
C LEU A 355 14.85 -6.57 13.48
N CYS A 356 13.73 -7.08 12.98
CA CYS A 356 12.76 -7.77 13.81
C CYS A 356 13.27 -9.08 14.40
N PHE A 357 14.10 -9.82 13.66
CA PHE A 357 14.80 -11.01 14.17
C PHE A 357 16.04 -10.69 15.01
N GLY A 358 16.29 -9.41 15.25
CA GLY A 358 17.46 -8.91 15.96
C GLY A 358 18.74 -8.98 15.13
N VAL A 359 18.62 -8.87 13.82
CA VAL A 359 19.73 -8.91 12.87
C VAL A 359 20.01 -7.48 12.40
N PRO A 360 21.12 -6.86 12.81
CA PRO A 360 21.50 -5.53 12.34
C PRO A 360 21.59 -5.46 10.82
N PHE A 361 21.28 -4.28 10.27
CA PHE A 361 21.36 -4.02 8.84
C PHE A 361 22.57 -3.12 8.53
N ILE A 362 23.39 -3.53 7.56
CA ILE A 362 24.47 -2.69 7.03
C ILE A 362 23.95 -2.07 5.74
N ASN A 363 23.69 -0.76 5.74
CA ASN A 363 23.07 0.01 4.66
C ASN A 363 24.12 0.79 3.85
N VAL A 364 24.01 0.75 2.52
CA VAL A 364 24.90 1.48 1.60
C VAL A 364 24.52 2.95 1.54
N ILE A 365 25.49 3.86 1.69
CA ILE A 365 25.39 5.28 1.32
C ILE A 365 26.02 5.44 -0.07
N TYR A 366 25.24 5.85 -1.07
CA TYR A 366 25.78 6.19 -2.40
C TYR A 366 26.36 7.60 -2.45
N SER A 367 25.75 8.52 -1.71
CA SER A 367 26.18 9.92 -1.66
C SER A 367 25.69 10.58 -0.38
N ARG A 368 26.51 11.49 0.16
CA ARG A 368 26.18 12.40 1.26
C ARG A 368 26.80 13.77 0.99
N ASN A 369 26.29 14.82 1.64
CA ASN A 369 26.91 16.14 1.55
C ASN A 369 28.31 16.11 2.17
N LYS A 370 29.33 16.52 1.41
CA LYS A 370 30.73 16.52 1.89
C LYS A 370 31.00 17.59 2.95
N ASN A 371 30.25 18.69 2.91
CA ASN A 371 30.40 19.80 3.86
C ASN A 371 29.64 19.54 5.16
N ASP A 372 28.65 18.65 5.13
CA ASP A 372 27.88 18.21 6.28
C ASP A 372 27.56 16.71 6.16
N PRO A 373 28.56 15.85 6.40
CA PRO A 373 28.41 14.41 6.20
C PRO A 373 27.46 13.76 7.21
N GLU A 374 27.09 14.44 8.29
CA GLU A 374 26.17 13.93 9.32
C GLU A 374 24.69 14.24 9.02
N ASP A 375 24.41 15.18 8.10
CA ASP A 375 23.02 15.45 7.68
C ASP A 375 22.45 14.31 6.81
N ARG A 376 21.83 13.36 7.52
CA ARG A 376 21.14 12.20 6.94
C ARG A 376 20.02 12.56 5.98
N LYS A 377 19.43 13.77 6.05
CA LYS A 377 18.41 14.18 5.07
C LYS A 377 19.03 14.32 3.67
N GLN A 378 20.31 14.70 3.60
CA GLN A 378 21.08 14.83 2.37
C GLN A 378 21.77 13.54 1.93
N TRP A 379 21.60 12.43 2.66
CA TRP A 379 22.10 11.13 2.23
C TRP A 379 21.17 10.49 1.21
N ARG A 380 21.76 9.85 0.21
CA ARG A 380 21.11 8.85 -0.65
C ARG A 380 21.64 7.49 -0.29
N THR A 381 20.75 6.59 0.13
CA THR A 381 21.12 5.26 0.61
C THR A 381 20.33 4.17 -0.10
N GLN A 382 20.73 2.89 0.05
CA GLN A 382 19.94 1.78 -0.50
C GLN A 382 18.54 1.75 0.13
N HIS A 383 18.47 2.02 1.44
CA HIS A 383 17.22 2.09 2.18
C HIS A 383 17.04 3.44 2.89
N ASP A 384 16.47 4.42 2.18
CA ASP A 384 16.36 5.82 2.66
C ASP A 384 15.56 5.99 3.95
N ALA A 385 14.56 5.14 4.22
CA ALA A 385 13.82 5.21 5.48
C ALA A 385 14.63 4.72 6.69
N LEU A 386 15.66 3.88 6.48
CA LEU A 386 16.47 3.30 7.55
C LEU A 386 17.69 4.15 7.90
N LYS A 387 17.97 5.23 7.15
CA LYS A 387 19.14 6.09 7.39
C LYS A 387 19.10 6.87 8.70
N PHE A 388 17.96 6.92 9.38
CA PHE A 388 17.77 7.64 10.64
C PHE A 388 17.92 6.76 11.88
N PHE A 389 18.23 5.47 11.70
CA PHE A 389 18.53 4.57 12.81
C PHE A 389 20.04 4.46 12.97
N ASP A 390 20.48 4.36 14.22
CA ASP A 390 21.89 4.27 14.57
C ASP A 390 22.31 2.83 14.87
N PRO A 391 23.62 2.55 14.90
CA PRO A 391 24.13 1.37 15.56
C PRO A 391 23.58 1.26 17.00
N PRO A 392 23.27 0.05 17.50
CA PRO A 392 23.59 -1.24 16.88
C PRO A 392 22.55 -1.75 15.86
N TYR A 393 21.51 -0.98 15.54
CA TYR A 393 20.44 -1.42 14.63
C TYR A 393 20.85 -1.33 13.17
N VAL A 394 21.32 -0.15 12.74
CA VAL A 394 21.69 0.10 11.35
C VAL A 394 23.08 0.72 11.29
N TYR A 395 23.96 0.12 10.50
CA TYR A 395 25.30 0.62 10.20
C TYR A 395 25.31 1.21 8.80
N HIS A 396 25.80 2.44 8.64
CA HIS A 396 25.81 3.11 7.34
C HIS A 396 27.23 3.18 6.79
N VAL A 397 27.43 2.73 5.56
CA VAL A 397 28.75 2.61 4.94
C VAL A 397 28.76 3.30 3.59
N LEU A 398 29.71 4.21 3.38
CA LEU A 398 29.92 4.89 2.09
C LEU A 398 30.44 3.91 1.04
N GLU A 399 29.76 3.86 -0.11
CA GLU A 399 30.10 2.98 -1.24
C GLU A 399 31.62 2.95 -1.52
N LYS A 400 32.18 1.76 -1.74
CA LYS A 400 33.62 1.49 -1.97
C LYS A 400 34.58 1.79 -0.80
N SER A 401 34.10 2.19 0.38
CA SER A 401 34.93 2.31 1.58
C SER A 401 35.18 0.96 2.26
N ALA A 402 36.38 0.40 2.08
CA ALA A 402 36.77 -0.89 2.68
C ALA A 402 36.90 -0.81 4.22
N GLU A 403 37.42 0.30 4.73
CA GLU A 403 37.60 0.53 6.18
C GLU A 403 36.24 0.62 6.88
N GLU A 404 35.33 1.46 6.37
CA GLU A 404 33.99 1.60 6.96
C GLU A 404 33.22 0.27 6.88
N LEU A 405 33.34 -0.49 5.78
CA LEU A 405 32.65 -1.78 5.65
C LEU A 405 33.19 -2.82 6.63
N SER A 406 34.51 -2.94 6.77
CA SER A 406 35.13 -3.83 7.75
C SER A 406 34.71 -3.48 9.17
N ALA A 407 34.75 -2.19 9.53
CA ALA A 407 34.31 -1.71 10.84
C ALA A 407 32.82 -1.99 11.10
N ALA A 408 31.95 -1.79 10.11
CA ALA A 408 30.51 -2.07 10.23
C ALA A 408 30.22 -3.56 10.40
N ILE A 409 30.91 -4.44 9.67
CA ILE A 409 30.77 -5.90 9.80
C ILE A 409 31.19 -6.36 11.20
N LEU A 410 32.36 -5.93 11.67
CA LEU A 410 32.84 -6.27 13.02
C LEU A 410 31.93 -5.67 14.10
N GLY A 411 31.47 -4.44 13.91
CA GLY A 411 30.51 -3.77 14.79
C GLY A 411 29.22 -4.57 14.93
N ALA A 412 28.61 -4.97 13.82
CA ALA A 412 27.38 -5.76 13.81
C ALA A 412 27.56 -7.16 14.43
N ILE A 413 28.70 -7.82 14.20
CA ILE A 413 29.03 -9.12 14.81
C ILE A 413 29.15 -8.99 16.34
N ASN A 414 29.82 -7.93 16.83
CA ASN A 414 30.16 -7.76 18.23
C ASN A 414 29.03 -7.11 19.06
N ASN A 415 28.04 -6.50 18.41
CA ASN A 415 26.91 -5.82 19.06
C ASN A 415 25.59 -6.41 18.56
N PRO A 416 25.28 -7.68 18.89
CA PRO A 416 24.00 -8.27 18.52
C PRO A 416 22.85 -7.51 19.18
N ILE A 417 21.73 -7.39 18.47
CA ILE A 417 20.53 -6.77 19.00
C ILE A 417 19.47 -7.84 19.36
N GLY A 418 18.59 -7.47 20.28
CA GLY A 418 17.33 -8.18 20.51
C GLY A 418 16.36 -7.97 19.35
N ARG A 419 15.21 -8.64 19.40
CA ARG A 419 14.11 -8.33 18.47
C ARG A 419 13.76 -6.85 18.54
N TRP A 420 13.60 -6.22 17.39
CA TRP A 420 13.21 -4.84 17.34
C TRP A 420 12.30 -4.56 16.14
N ILE A 421 11.06 -4.17 16.45
CA ILE A 421 10.09 -3.68 15.47
C ILE A 421 10.11 -2.16 15.58
N PRO A 422 10.41 -1.41 14.50
CA PRO A 422 10.22 0.03 14.51
C PRO A 422 8.78 0.37 14.94
N PRO A 423 8.56 1.33 15.85
CA PRO A 423 7.21 1.59 16.39
C PRO A 423 6.13 1.79 15.32
N ALA A 424 6.48 2.47 14.21
CA ALA A 424 5.59 2.72 13.08
C ALA A 424 5.18 1.46 12.29
N MET A 425 5.94 0.36 12.43
CA MET A 425 5.73 -0.93 11.74
C MET A 425 5.10 -2.01 12.62
N THR A 426 4.64 -1.65 13.82
CA THR A 426 3.78 -2.52 14.62
C THR A 426 2.44 -2.73 13.94
N LEU A 427 1.76 -3.82 14.31
CA LEU A 427 0.42 -4.11 13.79
C LEU A 427 -0.56 -3.01 14.19
N ASP A 428 -0.50 -2.55 15.44
CA ASP A 428 -1.38 -1.51 15.98
C ASP A 428 -1.19 -0.16 15.27
N ALA A 429 0.06 0.30 15.09
CA ALA A 429 0.32 1.55 14.38
C ALA A 429 -0.12 1.49 12.91
N THR A 430 0.05 0.32 12.27
CA THR A 430 -0.42 0.12 10.89
C THR A 430 -1.95 0.13 10.84
N ARG A 431 -2.60 -0.59 11.75
CA ARG A 431 -4.06 -0.63 11.91
C ARG A 431 -4.64 0.77 12.12
N GLU A 432 -4.03 1.59 12.98
CA GLU A 432 -4.49 2.95 13.27
C GLU A 432 -4.49 3.83 12.01
N ARG A 433 -3.41 3.81 11.21
CA ARG A 433 -3.35 4.57 9.95
C ARG A 433 -4.41 4.13 8.94
N HIS A 434 -4.74 2.83 8.89
CA HIS A 434 -5.79 2.31 8.02
C HIS A 434 -7.19 2.69 8.50
N LEU A 435 -7.41 2.71 9.82
CA LEU A 435 -8.64 3.21 10.43
C LEU A 435 -8.83 4.70 10.12
N GLU A 436 -7.79 5.52 10.30
CA GLU A 436 -7.80 6.93 9.95
C GLU A 436 -8.15 7.11 8.47
N LEU A 437 -7.46 6.39 7.57
CA LEU A 437 -7.73 6.45 6.14
C LEU A 437 -9.19 6.12 5.79
N ALA A 438 -9.79 5.11 6.43
CA ALA A 438 -11.17 4.71 6.11
C ALA A 438 -12.25 5.61 6.73
N THR A 439 -11.95 6.26 7.86
CA THR A 439 -12.94 7.03 8.65
C THR A 439 -12.82 8.54 8.48
N HIS A 440 -11.73 9.03 7.90
CA HIS A 440 -11.52 10.45 7.67
C HIS A 440 -12.56 11.03 6.68
N ASP A 441 -13.01 12.27 6.93
CA ASP A 441 -13.92 12.98 6.03
C ASP A 441 -13.18 13.57 4.82
N TRP A 442 -12.78 12.67 3.93
CA TRP A 442 -12.12 13.01 2.68
C TRP A 442 -12.95 13.90 1.78
N ARG A 443 -14.28 13.87 1.91
CA ARG A 443 -15.18 14.71 1.13
C ARG A 443 -15.02 16.17 1.53
N SER A 444 -15.12 16.47 2.82
CA SER A 444 -14.95 17.83 3.33
C SER A 444 -13.55 18.37 3.00
N ARG A 445 -12.52 17.52 3.20
CA ARG A 445 -11.14 17.88 2.85
C ARG A 445 -10.98 18.20 1.37
N ALA A 446 -11.49 17.34 0.49
CA ALA A 446 -11.45 17.56 -0.95
C ALA A 446 -12.15 18.85 -1.38
N SER A 447 -13.33 19.15 -0.81
CA SER A 447 -14.05 20.37 -1.14
C SER A 447 -13.32 21.65 -0.69
N THR A 448 -12.44 21.53 0.30
CA THR A 448 -11.65 22.66 0.83
C THR A 448 -10.36 22.85 0.03
N GLU A 449 -9.63 21.75 -0.23
CA GLU A 449 -8.30 21.80 -0.85
C GLU A 449 -8.34 21.80 -2.38
N PHE A 450 -9.37 21.21 -2.99
CA PHE A 450 -9.51 21.03 -4.45
C PHE A 450 -10.94 21.31 -4.95
N PRO A 451 -11.50 22.51 -4.71
CA PRO A 451 -12.87 22.84 -5.11
C PRO A 451 -13.13 22.64 -6.61
N GLU A 452 -12.13 22.86 -7.46
CA GLU A 452 -12.21 22.69 -8.92
C GLU A 452 -12.29 21.22 -9.38
N LEU A 453 -11.74 20.29 -8.59
CA LEU A 453 -11.86 18.85 -8.83
C LEU A 453 -13.11 18.25 -8.18
N TYR A 454 -13.71 19.01 -7.26
CA TYR A 454 -14.89 18.62 -6.49
C TYR A 454 -16.20 19.06 -7.16
N GLU A 455 -16.23 20.25 -7.76
CA GLU A 455 -17.44 20.74 -8.42
C GLU A 455 -17.65 20.11 -9.80
N PRO A 456 -18.80 19.46 -10.05
CA PRO A 456 -19.06 18.75 -11.30
C PRO A 456 -19.26 19.70 -12.51
N SER A 457 -19.15 21.02 -12.33
CA SER A 457 -19.48 22.07 -13.31
C SER A 457 -18.33 22.47 -14.25
N VAL A 458 -17.08 22.08 -13.98
CA VAL A 458 -15.92 22.54 -14.77
C VAL A 458 -15.40 21.42 -15.69
N SER A 459 -15.28 21.72 -16.98
CA SER A 459 -14.61 20.86 -17.95
C SER A 459 -13.14 20.68 -17.57
N LEU A 460 -12.82 19.54 -16.95
CA LEU A 460 -11.47 19.18 -16.52
C LEU A 460 -10.57 18.88 -17.72
N THR A 461 -9.78 19.87 -18.15
CA THR A 461 -8.60 19.61 -18.99
C THR A 461 -7.41 19.34 -18.08
N ILE A 462 -7.29 18.11 -17.58
CA ILE A 462 -6.13 17.70 -16.77
C ILE A 462 -4.93 17.56 -17.70
N ARG A 463 -4.03 18.54 -17.69
CA ARG A 463 -2.71 18.39 -18.31
C ARG A 463 -1.80 17.65 -17.33
N PHE A 464 -1.64 16.34 -17.53
CA PHE A 464 -0.50 15.63 -16.97
C PHE A 464 0.76 16.23 -17.61
N SER A 465 1.50 17.03 -16.85
CA SER A 465 2.88 17.37 -17.18
C SER A 465 3.70 16.10 -16.98
N LEU A 466 3.69 15.23 -18.00
CA LEU A 466 4.57 14.06 -18.09
C LEU A 466 6.00 14.56 -18.34
N SER A 467 6.63 15.14 -17.32
CA SER A 467 8.08 15.11 -17.18
C SER A 467 8.45 13.92 -16.31
N LEU A 468 8.03 12.73 -16.75
CA LEU A 468 8.50 11.47 -16.21
C LEU A 468 9.65 11.01 -17.11
N THR A 469 10.83 11.59 -16.93
CA THR A 469 12.06 10.83 -17.17
C THR A 469 12.07 9.74 -16.11
N TYR A 470 11.42 8.62 -16.41
CA TYR A 470 11.54 7.38 -15.64
C TYR A 470 12.93 6.81 -15.90
N THR A 471 13.96 7.49 -15.40
CA THR A 471 15.29 6.89 -15.25
C THR A 471 15.14 5.80 -14.19
N ARG A 472 14.93 4.56 -14.64
CA ARG A 472 15.29 3.37 -13.86
C ARG A 472 16.77 3.52 -13.49
N THR A 473 17.05 4.08 -12.32
CA THR A 473 18.38 4.06 -11.68
C THR A 473 18.40 3.01 -10.59
#